data_AF-A0A7K2NUY0-F1
#
_entry.id   AF-A0A7K2NUY0-F1
#
_cell.length_a   1.000
_cell.length_b   1.000
_cell.length_c   1.000
_cell.angle_alpha   90.00
_cell.angle_beta   90.00
_cell.angle_gamma   90.00
#
_symmetry.space_group_name_H-M   'P 1'
#
loop_
_entity.id
_entity.type
_entity.pdbx_description
1 polymer ?
#
loop_
_entity_poly.entity_id
_entity_poly.type
_entity_poly.pdbx_seq_one_letter_code
_entity_poly.pdbx_strand_id
1 'polypeptide(L)'
;MIARPSSPVPVPDAVALLAGRHLPPRVQAAVADAAEAARLYAACRGPQYAEARQLLEARLRAANKILAAHNPGLTVRWADIPTLITKENR
;
A
#
# COMPACT_ATOMS: atom_id res chain seq x y z
N MET A 1 14.66 -31.10 17.01
CA MET A 1 14.27 -30.01 16.08
C MET A 1 14.77 -28.70 16.66
N ILE A 2 15.64 -27.98 15.96
CA ILE A 2 16.13 -26.67 16.41
C ILE A 2 15.22 -25.62 15.79
N ALA A 3 14.45 -24.92 16.62
CA ALA A 3 13.64 -23.79 16.19
C ALA A 3 14.57 -22.63 15.80
N ARG A 4 14.54 -22.21 14.52
CA ARG A 4 15.27 -21.02 14.07
C ARG A 4 14.50 -19.77 14.51
N PRO A 5 15.11 -18.85 15.27
CA PRO A 5 14.50 -17.55 15.52
C PRO A 5 14.44 -16.78 14.21
N SER A 6 13.23 -16.49 13.71
CA SER A 6 13.00 -15.61 12.57
C SER A 6 13.04 -14.15 13.04
N SER A 7 14.22 -13.65 13.41
CA SER A 7 14.36 -12.19 13.53
C SER A 7 14.29 -11.60 12.12
N PRO A 8 13.38 -10.66 11.83
CA PRO A 8 13.33 -10.02 10.53
C PRO A 8 14.62 -9.23 10.34
N VAL A 9 15.51 -9.72 9.48
CA VAL A 9 16.71 -8.99 9.08
C VAL A 9 16.25 -7.81 8.24
N PRO A 10 16.66 -6.57 8.54
CA PRO A 10 16.30 -5.42 7.71
C PRO A 10 16.81 -5.66 6.29
N VAL A 11 15.90 -5.73 5.33
CA VAL A 11 16.22 -5.86 3.91
C VAL A 11 16.87 -4.55 3.47
N PRO A 12 18.11 -4.55 2.93
CA PRO A 12 18.75 -3.34 2.45
C PRO A 12 17.91 -2.69 1.34
N ASP A 13 17.81 -1.36 1.33
CA ASP A 13 17.01 -0.60 0.35
C ASP A 13 17.32 -0.97 -1.11
N ALA A 14 18.58 -1.33 -1.40
CA ALA A 14 19.01 -1.81 -2.71
C ALA A 14 18.30 -3.11 -3.15
N VAL A 15 18.00 -4.02 -2.22
CA VAL A 15 17.26 -5.26 -2.48
C VAL A 15 15.77 -5.00 -2.67
N ALA A 16 15.19 -4.04 -1.94
CA ALA A 16 13.82 -3.58 -2.16
C ALA A 16 13.65 -2.93 -3.55
N LEU A 17 14.64 -2.14 -3.99
CA LEU A 17 14.69 -1.53 -5.33
C LEU A 17 14.87 -2.58 -6.44
N LEU A 18 15.69 -3.61 -6.20
CA LEU A 18 15.87 -4.74 -7.13
C LEU A 18 14.59 -5.57 -7.28
N ALA A 19 13.86 -5.81 -6.19
CA ALA A 19 12.57 -6.48 -6.24
C ALA A 19 11.54 -5.69 -7.08
N GLY A 20 11.54 -4.36 -6.96
CA GLY A 20 10.70 -3.48 -7.77
C GLY A 20 10.99 -3.55 -9.27
N ARG A 21 12.26 -3.76 -9.66
CA ARG A 21 12.71 -3.82 -11.06
C ARG A 21 12.18 -5.04 -11.84
N HIS A 22 11.84 -6.12 -11.15
CA HIS A 22 11.31 -7.34 -11.77
C HIS A 22 9.78 -7.38 -11.84
N LEU A 23 9.09 -6.36 -11.32
CA LEU A 23 7.64 -6.28 -11.42
C LEU A 23 7.24 -5.94 -12.86
N PRO A 24 6.17 -6.54 -13.40
CA PRO A 24 5.61 -6.11 -14.68
C PRO A 24 5.27 -4.61 -14.65
N PRO A 25 5.46 -3.85 -15.75
CA PRO A 25 5.22 -2.40 -15.76
C PRO A 25 3.82 -2.00 -15.27
N ARG A 26 2.81 -2.82 -15.58
CA ARG A 26 1.43 -2.63 -15.11
C ARG A 26 1.28 -2.74 -13.59
N VAL A 27 2.07 -3.61 -12.96
CA VAL A 27 2.07 -3.78 -11.50
C VAL A 27 2.81 -2.62 -10.84
N GLN A 28 3.94 -2.18 -11.41
CA GLN A 28 4.66 -1.00 -10.92
C GLN A 28 3.77 0.25 -10.93
N ALA A 29 3.03 0.47 -12.03
CA ALA A 29 2.05 1.54 -12.11
C ALA A 29 0.96 1.42 -11.03
N ALA A 30 0.42 0.22 -10.82
CA ALA A 30 -0.59 -0.02 -9.78
C ALA A 30 -0.06 0.23 -8.35
N VAL A 31 1.21 -0.07 -8.07
CA VAL A 31 1.84 0.26 -6.78
C VAL A 31 1.93 1.77 -6.60
N ALA A 32 2.38 2.49 -7.62
CA ALA A 32 2.47 3.95 -7.59
C ALA A 32 1.08 4.59 -7.38
N ASP A 33 0.08 4.14 -8.14
CA ASP A 33 -1.30 4.61 -8.06
C ASP A 33 -1.90 4.37 -6.67
N ALA A 34 -1.68 3.19 -6.08
CA ALA A 34 -2.17 2.87 -4.75
C ALA A 34 -1.49 3.74 -3.67
N ALA A 35 -0.17 3.95 -3.78
CA ALA A 35 0.57 4.79 -2.84
C ALA A 35 0.21 6.28 -2.95
N GLU A 36 -0.04 6.78 -4.16
CA GLU A 36 -0.52 8.14 -4.38
C GLU A 36 -1.95 8.32 -3.88
N ALA A 37 -2.87 7.41 -4.23
CA ALA A 37 -4.25 7.46 -3.78
C ALA A 37 -4.36 7.42 -2.25
N ALA A 38 -3.56 6.57 -1.58
CA ALA A 38 -3.52 6.52 -0.12
C ALA A 38 -3.00 7.82 0.51
N ARG A 39 -1.95 8.43 -0.06
CA ARG A 39 -1.41 9.73 0.41
C ARG A 39 -2.42 10.86 0.23
N LEU A 40 -3.10 10.92 -0.90
CA LEU A 40 -4.12 11.93 -1.15
C LEU A 40 -5.35 11.72 -0.26
N TYR A 41 -5.77 10.47 -0.05
CA TYR A 41 -6.87 10.14 0.84
C TYR A 41 -6.60 10.61 2.27
N ALA A 42 -5.35 10.43 2.73
CA ALA A 42 -4.86 10.94 4.00
C ALA A 42 -4.87 12.48 4.12
N ALA A 43 -4.65 13.18 3.00
CA ALA A 43 -4.69 14.64 2.95
C ALA A 43 -6.11 15.21 2.91
N CYS A 44 -7.08 14.47 2.35
CA CYS A 44 -8.49 14.86 2.25
C CYS A 44 -9.23 14.76 3.60
N ARG A 45 -8.95 15.70 4.51
CA ARG A 45 -9.56 15.78 5.85
C ARG A 45 -10.72 16.78 5.88
N GLY A 46 -11.92 16.28 6.16
CA GLY A 46 -13.12 17.11 6.34
C GLY A 46 -14.27 16.76 5.37
N PRO A 47 -15.50 17.21 5.68
CA PRO A 47 -16.69 16.88 4.88
C PRO A 47 -16.65 17.45 3.46
N GLN A 48 -15.92 18.54 3.23
CA GLN A 48 -15.78 19.18 1.92
C GLN A 48 -15.04 18.32 0.88
N TYR A 49 -14.35 17.26 1.31
CA TYR A 49 -13.62 16.35 0.43
C TYR A 49 -14.34 15.01 0.21
N ALA A 50 -15.64 14.92 0.50
CA ALA A 50 -16.40 13.66 0.39
C ALA A 50 -16.31 13.05 -1.01
N GLU A 51 -16.51 13.85 -2.07
CA GLU A 51 -16.42 13.38 -3.46
C GLU A 51 -15.00 12.96 -3.83
N ALA A 52 -14.00 13.76 -3.43
CA ALA A 52 -12.59 13.43 -3.65
C ALA A 52 -12.20 12.11 -2.98
N ARG A 53 -12.70 11.84 -1.76
CA ARG A 53 -12.47 10.57 -1.06
C ARG A 53 -13.09 9.38 -1.79
N GLN A 54 -14.31 9.51 -2.31
CA GLN A 54 -14.95 8.44 -3.08
C GLN A 54 -14.16 8.11 -4.36
N LEU A 55 -13.67 9.13 -5.07
CA LEU A 55 -12.83 8.95 -6.25
C LEU A 55 -11.50 8.26 -5.91
N LEU A 56 -10.87 8.66 -4.79
CA LEU A 56 -9.63 8.06 -4.33
C LEU A 56 -9.83 6.62 -3.84
N GLU A 57 -10.97 6.30 -3.21
CA GLU A 57 -11.37 4.94 -2.85
C GLU A 57 -11.53 4.06 -4.09
N ALA A 58 -12.21 4.57 -5.13
CA ALA A 58 -12.38 3.83 -6.38
C ALA A 58 -11.02 3.55 -7.06
N ARG A 59 -10.13 4.54 -7.09
CA ARG A 59 -8.76 4.40 -7.60
C ARG A 59 -7.96 3.37 -6.81
N LEU A 60 -8.00 3.42 -5.48
CA LEU A 60 -7.30 2.47 -4.61
C LEU A 60 -7.83 1.05 -4.82
N ARG A 61 -9.15 0.86 -4.94
CA ARG A 61 -9.76 -0.46 -5.25
C ARG A 61 -9.33 -1.00 -6.60
N ALA A 62 -9.28 -0.14 -7.62
CA ALA A 62 -8.85 -0.54 -8.97
C ALA A 62 -7.37 -0.98 -8.98
N ALA A 63 -6.49 -0.21 -8.33
CA ALA A 63 -5.08 -0.56 -8.18
C ALA A 63 -4.92 -1.87 -7.39
N ASN A 64 -5.61 -2.01 -6.25
CA ASN A 64 -5.59 -3.23 -5.45
C ASN A 64 -6.07 -4.47 -6.21
N LYS A 65 -6.98 -4.35 -7.19
CA LYS A 65 -7.38 -5.48 -8.03
C LYS A 65 -6.21 -6.01 -8.86
N ILE A 66 -5.40 -5.11 -9.42
CA ILE A 66 -4.21 -5.45 -10.21
C ILE A 66 -3.15 -6.06 -9.30
N LEU A 67 -2.93 -5.44 -8.13
CA LEU A 67 -1.96 -5.93 -7.14
C LEU A 67 -2.36 -7.32 -6.61
N ALA A 68 -3.63 -7.53 -6.26
CA ALA A 68 -4.14 -8.82 -5.78
C ALA A 68 -4.00 -9.94 -6.81
N ALA A 69 -4.22 -9.64 -8.09
CA ALA A 69 -4.05 -10.60 -9.18
C ALA A 69 -2.59 -11.01 -9.37
N HIS A 70 -1.62 -10.15 -9.00
CA HIS A 70 -0.20 -10.47 -9.09
C HIS A 70 0.33 -11.11 -7.80
N ASN A 71 0.13 -10.47 -6.65
CA ASN A 71 0.47 -10.98 -5.33
C ASN A 71 -0.43 -10.29 -4.28
N PRO A 72 -1.30 -11.04 -3.57
CA PRO A 72 -2.17 -10.50 -2.53
C PRO A 72 -1.42 -9.73 -1.42
N GLY A 73 -0.16 -10.09 -1.15
CA GLY A 73 0.69 -9.40 -0.17
C GLY A 73 1.11 -7.98 -0.57
N LEU A 74 0.88 -7.57 -1.82
CA LEU A 74 1.16 -6.21 -2.30
C LEU A 74 -0.04 -5.28 -2.20
N THR A 75 -1.22 -5.79 -1.81
CA THR A 75 -2.42 -4.94 -1.69
C THR A 75 -2.29 -3.96 -0.53
N VAL A 76 -2.64 -2.70 -0.79
CA VAL A 76 -2.67 -1.67 0.26
C VAL A 76 -3.91 -1.87 1.12
N ARG A 77 -3.73 -2.13 2.41
CA ARG A 77 -4.85 -2.23 3.36
C ARG A 77 -5.19 -0.85 3.89
N TRP A 78 -6.44 -0.68 4.30
CA TRP A 78 -6.88 0.55 4.97
C TRP A 78 -6.09 0.82 6.26
N ALA A 79 -5.70 -0.24 6.97
CA ALA A 79 -4.85 -0.16 8.15
C ALA A 79 -3.43 0.36 7.84
N ASP A 80 -2.95 0.28 6.59
CA ASP A 80 -1.62 0.72 6.20
C ASP A 80 -1.60 2.21 5.79
N ILE A 81 -2.77 2.85 5.68
CA ILE A 81 -2.87 4.27 5.32
C ILE A 81 -2.49 5.11 6.56
N PRO A 82 -1.47 5.97 6.49
CA PRO A 82 -0.88 6.65 7.66
C PRO A 82 -1.87 7.42 8.54
N THR A 83 -2.99 7.88 7.97
CA THR A 83 -4.02 8.64 8.70
C THR A 83 -5.13 7.78 9.31
N LEU A 84 -5.16 6.49 9.00
CA LEU A 84 -6.06 5.51 9.60
C LEU A 84 -5.36 4.71 10.71
N ILE A 85 -4.02 4.73 10.77
CA ILE A 85 -3.22 4.09 11.83
C ILE A 85 -3.46 4.73 13.23
N THR A 86 -4.04 5.93 13.29
CA THR A 86 -4.40 6.56 14.57
C THR A 86 -5.76 6.07 15.07
N LYS A 87 -5.77 5.00 15.90
CA LYS A 87 -6.54 4.90 17.18
C LYS A 87 -6.58 3.48 17.80
N GLU A 88 -5.52 2.68 17.73
CA GLU A 88 -5.52 1.40 18.48
C GLU A 88 -4.17 1.15 19.18
N ASN A 89 -3.70 2.13 19.94
CA ASN A 89 -2.70 1.87 20.98
C ASN A 89 -2.68 3.01 22.02
N ARG A 90 -3.79 3.18 22.76
CA ARG A 90 -3.80 3.99 23.98
C ARG A 90 -4.65 3.32 25.03
#